data_AF-A0A495AVX3-F1
#
_entry.id   AF-A0A495AVX3-F1
#
_cell.length_a   1.000
_cell.length_b   1.000
_cell.length_c   1.000
_cell.angle_alpha   90.00
_cell.angle_beta   90.00
_cell.angle_gamma   90.00
#
_symmetry.space_group_name_H-M   'P 1'
#
loop_
_entity.id
_entity.type
_entity.pdbx_description
1 polymer ?
#
loop_
_entity_poly.entity_id
_entity_poly.type
_entity_poly.pdbx_seq_one_letter_code
_entity_poly.pdbx_strand_id
1 'polypeptide(L)'
;MKPAVAPIPIIDLFAGPGGLGEGFSSLEDGTSFQIAVSAERDPIAHQTLRLRAFYRLLRNNRPDCLDDYYRYCNGLAQSPFGEKIRDLWQQANEEALCLEIGSKEGNARLDAAIQAALGSTTEQPWVLIGGPPCQAYSLVGRSRNMGKADYKAEEDSRHFLYKEYLRIIQQYQPHIFVMENVKGILSSKVNGGQIFHQILKDLANPDKALKQPETGHKYRIVSIVDDLTFQDGDDPALLDARKFVIRAEEYGIPQARHRVILIGIRDDISCKKLPKLQAADPLNVSDVIGGLPKLRSQLSKQKDSADAWTHMVAQQLRKLAVSAAGKPHSTAFRLASKLSDTANQLGAHRSFGANQLAKTESNEVGATGNPRLDEWLLDKQLTVWLNHEARGHRIDDLGRYGYAAIFAEKLGRSPKGHEEFDLPELTPDHKNWESGNFSDRFRVQTAKGPSTTITSHISKDGHYFIHPDPLQCRSLTVREAARLQTFPDNYFFQGGRTQQYHQVGNAVPPLLAKQIAQVVAVILA
;
A
#
# COMPACT_ATOMS: atom_id res chain seq x y z
N MET A 1 20.41 35.63 -6.58
CA MET A 1 19.55 34.42 -6.68
C MET A 1 20.46 33.25 -6.99
N LYS A 2 20.51 32.21 -6.14
CA LYS A 2 21.13 30.94 -6.56
C LYS A 2 20.31 30.42 -7.75
N PRO A 3 20.93 29.94 -8.84
CA PRO A 3 20.18 29.27 -9.90
C PRO A 3 19.37 28.12 -9.25
N ALA A 4 18.10 28.00 -9.61
CA ALA A 4 17.29 26.87 -9.16
C ALA A 4 17.94 25.59 -9.68
N VAL A 5 18.39 24.73 -8.77
CA VAL A 5 18.95 23.42 -9.12
C VAL A 5 17.79 22.58 -9.64
N ALA A 6 17.97 21.94 -10.80
CA ALA A 6 16.96 21.06 -11.36
C ALA A 6 16.70 19.87 -10.41
N PRO A 7 15.43 19.41 -10.27
CA PRO A 7 15.11 18.27 -9.42
C PRO A 7 15.81 17.01 -9.89
N ILE A 8 16.22 16.16 -8.94
CA ILE A 8 16.92 14.91 -9.22
C ILE A 8 15.95 13.92 -9.90
N PRO A 9 16.28 13.39 -11.10
CA PRO A 9 15.39 12.46 -11.80
C PRO A 9 15.30 11.10 -11.10
N ILE A 10 14.09 10.54 -11.12
CA ILE A 10 13.76 9.21 -10.61
C ILE A 10 13.28 8.30 -11.73
N ILE A 11 13.79 7.07 -11.73
CA ILE A 11 13.25 5.95 -12.50
C ILE A 11 12.56 4.99 -11.51
N ASP A 12 11.24 4.83 -11.62
CA ASP A 12 10.42 3.96 -10.76
C ASP A 12 10.02 2.68 -11.49
N LEU A 13 10.65 1.55 -11.13
CA LEU A 13 10.35 0.26 -11.72
C LEU A 13 9.37 -0.53 -10.85
N PHE A 14 8.44 -1.24 -11.50
CA PHE A 14 7.37 -1.98 -10.81
C PHE A 14 6.52 -1.02 -9.95
N ALA A 15 6.19 0.13 -10.53
CA ALA A 15 5.65 1.28 -9.80
C ALA A 15 4.30 1.00 -9.11
N GLY A 16 3.54 0.00 -9.58
CA GLY A 16 2.19 -0.27 -9.09
C GLY A 16 1.31 0.97 -9.30
N PRO A 17 0.53 1.39 -8.30
CA PRO A 17 -0.19 2.66 -8.39
C PRO A 17 0.69 3.89 -8.16
N GLY A 18 1.99 3.75 -7.83
CA GLY A 18 2.93 4.87 -7.65
C GLY A 18 3.18 5.31 -6.21
N GLY A 19 3.00 4.44 -5.21
CA GLY A 19 3.14 4.83 -3.80
C GLY A 19 4.56 5.24 -3.38
N LEU A 20 5.59 4.55 -3.90
CA LEU A 20 6.99 4.88 -3.63
C LEU A 20 7.38 6.19 -4.35
N GLY A 21 7.10 6.30 -5.65
CA GLY A 21 7.32 7.53 -6.42
C GLY A 21 6.56 8.74 -5.88
N GLU A 22 5.32 8.58 -5.41
CA GLU A 22 4.55 9.67 -4.79
C GLU A 22 5.26 10.26 -3.58
N GLY A 23 5.80 9.40 -2.69
CA GLY A 23 6.55 9.88 -1.53
C GLY A 23 7.77 10.69 -1.94
N PHE A 24 8.57 10.19 -2.89
CA PHE A 24 9.75 10.89 -3.38
C PHE A 24 9.43 12.23 -4.07
N SER A 25 8.48 12.23 -5.00
CA SER A 25 8.07 13.43 -5.76
C SER A 25 7.28 14.46 -4.93
N SER A 26 6.95 14.14 -3.67
CA SER A 26 6.32 15.07 -2.73
C SER A 26 7.30 15.79 -1.80
N LEU A 27 8.59 15.44 -1.85
CA LEU A 27 9.60 16.09 -1.02
C LEU A 27 9.84 17.54 -1.50
N GLU A 28 9.80 18.49 -0.56
CA GLU A 28 9.91 19.94 -0.85
C GLU A 28 8.99 20.36 -2.00
N ASP A 29 7.72 19.91 -1.97
CA ASP A 29 6.72 20.17 -3.01
C ASP A 29 7.11 19.73 -4.43
N GLY A 30 8.06 18.80 -4.54
CA GLY A 30 8.56 18.25 -5.79
C GLY A 30 9.80 18.96 -6.33
N THR A 31 10.44 19.83 -5.55
CA THR A 31 11.69 20.48 -5.98
C THR A 31 12.93 19.62 -5.77
N SER A 32 12.90 18.64 -4.85
CA SER A 32 14.07 17.78 -4.63
C SER A 32 14.16 16.65 -5.66
N PHE A 33 13.02 16.04 -6.01
CA PHE A 33 12.96 14.90 -6.92
C PHE A 33 11.81 15.00 -7.91
N GLN A 34 12.08 14.56 -9.14
CA GLN A 34 11.08 14.46 -10.20
C GLN A 34 11.09 13.04 -10.79
N ILE A 35 9.91 12.44 -10.93
CA ILE A 35 9.78 11.17 -11.64
C ILE A 35 9.95 11.44 -13.13
N ALA A 36 10.94 10.80 -13.74
CA ALA A 36 11.22 10.91 -15.16
C ALA A 36 10.63 9.71 -15.93
N VAL A 37 10.69 8.51 -15.34
CA VAL A 37 10.09 7.30 -15.91
C VAL A 37 9.47 6.48 -14.79
N SER A 38 8.28 5.95 -15.02
CA SER A 38 7.67 4.89 -14.21
C SER A 38 7.24 3.74 -15.11
N ALA A 39 7.48 2.50 -14.69
CA ALA A 39 7.09 1.32 -15.45
C ALA A 39 6.15 0.41 -14.63
N GLU A 40 4.96 0.17 -15.19
CA GLU A 40 3.94 -0.70 -14.63
C GLU A 40 3.32 -1.57 -15.74
N ARG A 41 3.05 -2.84 -15.44
CA ARG A 41 2.47 -3.78 -16.42
C ARG A 41 0.95 -3.82 -16.37
N ASP A 42 0.36 -3.73 -15.18
CA ASP A 42 -1.08 -3.76 -14.99
C ASP A 42 -1.72 -2.50 -15.57
N PRO A 43 -2.58 -2.63 -16.60
CA PRO A 43 -3.13 -1.46 -17.30
C PRO A 43 -3.98 -0.55 -16.41
N ILE A 44 -4.53 -1.07 -15.30
CA ILE A 44 -5.38 -0.29 -14.40
C ILE A 44 -4.54 0.47 -13.37
N ALA A 45 -3.51 -0.16 -12.81
CA ALA A 45 -2.53 0.53 -12.00
C ALA A 45 -1.80 1.62 -12.82
N HIS A 46 -1.48 1.33 -14.09
CA HIS A 46 -0.97 2.32 -15.04
C HIS A 46 -1.90 3.52 -15.22
N GLN A 47 -3.22 3.31 -15.34
CA GLN A 47 -4.17 4.41 -15.44
C GLN A 47 -4.13 5.32 -14.22
N THR A 48 -4.07 4.75 -13.01
CA THR A 48 -3.90 5.52 -11.76
C THR A 48 -2.58 6.28 -11.74
N LEU A 49 -1.48 5.60 -12.09
CA LEU A 49 -0.14 6.16 -12.12
C LEU A 49 -0.03 7.35 -13.10
N ARG A 50 -0.56 7.18 -14.32
CA ARG A 50 -0.63 8.23 -15.35
C ARG A 50 -1.50 9.41 -14.90
N LEU A 51 -2.66 9.13 -14.30
CA LEU A 51 -3.53 10.18 -13.77
C LEU A 51 -2.81 10.98 -12.68
N ARG A 52 -2.01 10.33 -11.83
CA ARG A 52 -1.21 11.02 -10.83
C ARG A 52 -0.03 11.80 -11.43
N ALA A 53 0.67 11.25 -12.43
CA ALA A 53 1.70 11.97 -13.18
C ALA A 53 1.14 13.25 -13.80
N PHE A 54 -0.03 13.15 -14.42
CA PHE A 54 -0.73 14.29 -14.98
C PHE A 54 -1.06 15.37 -13.93
N TYR A 55 -1.55 14.97 -12.75
CA TYR A 55 -1.76 15.91 -11.63
C TYR A 55 -0.47 16.64 -11.23
N ARG A 56 0.67 15.95 -11.13
CA ARG A 56 1.97 16.57 -10.80
C ARG A 56 2.41 17.55 -11.89
N LEU A 57 2.26 17.16 -13.16
CA LEU A 57 2.59 18.02 -14.30
C LEU A 57 1.72 19.29 -14.33
N LEU A 58 0.42 19.18 -14.05
CA LEU A 58 -0.45 20.35 -13.89
C LEU A 58 0.02 21.23 -12.75
N ARG A 59 0.23 20.66 -11.56
CA ARG A 59 0.68 21.41 -10.38
C ARG A 59 1.98 22.19 -10.63
N ASN A 60 2.93 21.57 -11.31
CA ASN A 60 4.27 22.15 -11.48
C ASN A 60 4.36 23.08 -12.70
N ASN A 61 3.62 22.81 -13.78
CA ASN A 61 3.80 23.52 -15.06
C ASN A 61 2.61 24.41 -15.45
N ARG A 62 1.37 24.07 -15.02
CA ARG A 62 0.13 24.80 -15.34
C ARG A 62 -0.87 24.76 -14.17
N PRO A 63 -0.53 25.38 -13.03
CA PRO A 63 -1.39 25.34 -11.85
C PRO A 63 -2.76 26.00 -12.08
N ASP A 64 -2.86 26.92 -13.04
CA ASP A 64 -4.12 27.51 -13.51
C ASP A 64 -5.08 26.50 -14.16
N CYS A 65 -4.55 25.36 -14.64
CA CYS A 65 -5.32 24.28 -15.25
C CYS A 65 -5.58 23.09 -14.28
N LEU A 66 -5.24 23.22 -12.99
CA LEU A 66 -5.51 22.17 -11.99
C LEU A 66 -7.00 21.80 -11.89
N ASP A 67 -7.91 22.73 -12.20
CA ASP A 67 -9.36 22.50 -12.18
C ASP A 67 -9.77 21.33 -13.07
N ASP A 68 -9.11 21.07 -14.20
CA ASP A 68 -9.45 19.94 -15.08
C ASP A 68 -9.30 18.58 -14.36
N TYR A 69 -8.28 18.44 -13.52
CA TYR A 69 -8.10 17.27 -12.66
C TYR A 69 -9.24 17.13 -11.64
N TYR A 70 -9.56 18.22 -10.93
CA TYR A 70 -10.59 18.20 -9.89
C TYR A 70 -11.99 18.04 -10.47
N ARG A 71 -12.29 18.59 -11.64
CA ARG A 71 -13.56 18.34 -12.35
C ARG A 71 -13.74 16.86 -12.62
N TYR A 72 -12.70 16.16 -13.08
CA TYR A 72 -12.75 14.72 -13.26
C TYR A 72 -12.91 13.97 -11.94
N CYS A 73 -12.10 14.29 -10.92
CA CYS A 73 -12.21 13.68 -9.59
C CYS A 73 -13.57 13.95 -8.91
N ASN A 74 -14.19 15.09 -9.13
CA ASN A 74 -15.49 15.47 -8.57
C ASN A 74 -16.67 14.95 -9.42
N GLY A 75 -16.41 14.23 -10.53
CA GLY A 75 -17.44 13.63 -11.38
C GLY A 75 -18.14 14.62 -12.32
N LEU A 76 -17.56 15.82 -12.48
CA LEU A 76 -18.04 16.89 -13.35
C LEU A 76 -17.49 16.79 -14.78
N ALA A 77 -16.55 15.87 -15.02
CA ALA A 77 -15.98 15.58 -16.33
C ALA A 77 -15.78 14.06 -16.52
N GLN A 78 -15.95 13.58 -17.75
CA GLN A 78 -15.73 12.17 -18.11
C GLN A 78 -14.24 11.87 -18.42
N SER A 79 -13.45 12.90 -18.71
CA SER A 79 -12.02 12.83 -19.02
C SER A 79 -11.25 13.74 -18.08
N PRO A 80 -10.03 13.36 -17.65
CA PRO A 80 -9.16 14.22 -16.84
C PRO A 80 -8.51 15.35 -17.64
N PHE A 81 -8.60 15.36 -18.97
CA PHE A 81 -7.96 16.37 -19.81
C PHE A 81 -8.85 16.81 -20.98
N GLY A 82 -8.67 18.08 -21.40
CA GLY A 82 -9.19 18.66 -22.64
C GLY A 82 -8.08 19.03 -23.63
N GLU A 83 -8.45 19.67 -24.75
CA GLU A 83 -7.49 20.04 -25.82
C GLU A 83 -6.33 20.93 -25.31
N LYS A 84 -6.61 21.87 -24.39
CA LYS A 84 -5.62 22.85 -23.90
C LYS A 84 -4.44 22.24 -23.12
N ILE A 85 -4.62 21.04 -22.56
CA ILE A 85 -3.65 20.36 -21.69
C ILE A 85 -3.33 18.95 -22.19
N ARG A 86 -3.66 18.68 -23.46
CA ARG A 86 -3.39 17.39 -24.10
C ARG A 86 -1.90 17.08 -24.15
N ASP A 87 -1.06 18.08 -24.29
CA ASP A 87 0.39 17.94 -24.27
C ASP A 87 0.92 17.49 -22.90
N LEU A 88 0.36 17.99 -21.78
CA LEU A 88 0.70 17.50 -20.45
C LEU A 88 0.20 16.08 -20.21
N TRP A 89 -0.96 15.73 -20.77
CA TRP A 89 -1.43 14.35 -20.76
C TRP A 89 -0.52 13.43 -21.57
N GLN A 90 0.00 13.90 -22.70
CA GLN A 90 1.00 13.17 -23.48
C GLN A 90 2.30 12.98 -22.70
N GLN A 91 2.81 14.02 -22.04
CA GLN A 91 3.97 13.91 -21.14
C GLN A 91 3.71 12.90 -20.02
N ALA A 92 2.51 12.86 -19.44
CA ALA A 92 2.15 11.84 -18.46
C ALA A 92 2.17 10.41 -19.03
N ASN A 93 1.90 10.22 -20.33
CA ASN A 93 2.05 8.92 -21.01
C ASN A 93 3.51 8.54 -21.25
N GLU A 94 4.37 9.53 -21.47
CA GLU A 94 5.81 9.35 -21.66
C GLU A 94 6.50 9.02 -20.33
N GLU A 95 6.07 9.65 -19.23
CA GLU A 95 6.51 9.34 -17.87
C GLU A 95 5.99 7.96 -17.41
N ALA A 96 4.67 7.73 -17.45
CA ALA A 96 4.06 6.49 -16.96
C ALA A 96 3.88 5.47 -18.09
N LEU A 97 4.82 4.52 -18.18
CA LEU A 97 4.84 3.49 -19.21
C LEU A 97 4.05 2.24 -18.80
N CYS A 98 3.10 1.86 -19.65
CA CYS A 98 2.45 0.54 -19.57
C CYS A 98 3.29 -0.47 -20.37
N LEU A 99 4.11 -1.27 -19.67
CA LEU A 99 4.99 -2.27 -20.28
C LEU A 99 5.28 -3.45 -19.36
N GLU A 100 5.65 -4.60 -19.96
CA GLU A 100 6.09 -5.78 -19.24
C GLU A 100 7.62 -5.81 -19.17
N ILE A 101 8.17 -5.40 -18.02
CA ILE A 101 9.60 -5.55 -17.73
C ILE A 101 9.97 -7.02 -17.85
N GLY A 102 11.07 -7.27 -18.54
CA GLY A 102 11.59 -8.60 -18.82
C GLY A 102 11.08 -9.25 -20.11
N SER A 103 10.17 -8.59 -20.83
CA SER A 103 9.93 -8.92 -22.23
C SER A 103 10.94 -8.19 -23.13
N LYS A 104 11.27 -8.75 -24.29
CA LYS A 104 12.18 -8.10 -25.26
C LYS A 104 11.71 -6.70 -25.66
N GLU A 105 10.42 -6.57 -25.97
CA GLU A 105 9.82 -5.29 -26.35
C GLU A 105 9.72 -4.32 -25.18
N GLY A 106 9.26 -4.78 -24.01
CA GLY A 106 9.16 -3.97 -22.81
C GLY A 106 10.51 -3.42 -22.35
N ASN A 107 11.56 -4.26 -22.39
CA ASN A 107 12.93 -3.82 -22.07
C ASN A 107 13.43 -2.77 -23.06
N ALA A 108 13.26 -2.99 -24.37
CA ALA A 108 13.70 -2.02 -25.38
C ALA A 108 13.00 -0.66 -25.20
N ARG A 109 11.69 -0.67 -24.91
CA ARG A 109 10.92 0.56 -24.63
C ARG A 109 11.37 1.24 -23.34
N LEU A 110 11.62 0.48 -22.28
CA LEU A 110 12.12 1.00 -21.02
C LEU A 110 13.51 1.62 -21.19
N ASP A 111 14.43 0.94 -21.88
CA ASP A 111 15.78 1.42 -22.13
C ASP A 111 15.76 2.72 -22.95
N ALA A 112 14.94 2.80 -23.99
CA ALA A 112 14.75 4.03 -24.77
C ALA A 112 14.23 5.19 -23.90
N ALA A 113 13.28 4.94 -23.00
CA ALA A 113 12.75 5.96 -22.11
C ALA A 113 13.79 6.43 -21.07
N ILE A 114 14.56 5.51 -20.47
CA ILE A 114 15.62 5.86 -19.52
C ILE A 114 16.72 6.69 -20.23
N GLN A 115 17.13 6.29 -21.43
CA GLN A 115 18.11 7.04 -22.22
C GLN A 115 17.61 8.44 -22.59
N ALA A 116 16.33 8.56 -22.98
CA ALA A 116 15.73 9.86 -23.27
C ALA A 116 15.65 10.74 -22.02
N ALA A 117 15.34 10.16 -20.86
CA ALA A 117 15.18 10.87 -19.59
C ALA A 117 16.51 11.35 -18.98
N LEU A 118 17.56 10.51 -19.03
CA LEU A 118 18.86 10.80 -18.42
C LEU A 118 19.84 11.47 -19.39
N GLY A 119 19.57 11.42 -20.70
CA GLY A 119 20.46 11.93 -21.73
C GLY A 119 21.74 11.08 -21.87
N SER A 120 22.78 11.67 -22.46
CA SER A 120 24.08 11.01 -22.71
C SER A 120 25.08 11.14 -21.56
N THR A 121 24.79 11.93 -20.52
CA THR A 121 25.71 12.20 -19.41
C THR A 121 25.16 11.67 -18.09
N THR A 122 25.75 10.61 -17.56
CA THR A 122 25.48 10.08 -16.22
C THR A 122 26.15 10.88 -15.10
N GLU A 123 26.67 12.08 -15.40
CA GLU A 123 27.35 12.94 -14.42
C GLU A 123 26.38 13.62 -13.43
N GLN A 124 25.11 13.76 -13.79
CA GLN A 124 24.09 14.32 -12.89
C GLN A 124 23.51 13.24 -11.99
N PRO A 125 23.28 13.53 -10.69
CA PRO A 125 22.70 12.58 -9.77
C PRO A 125 21.31 12.14 -10.22
N TRP A 126 21.01 10.85 -10.10
CA TRP A 126 19.69 10.27 -10.37
C TRP A 126 19.45 9.03 -9.51
N VAL A 127 18.17 8.71 -9.28
CA VAL A 127 17.76 7.66 -8.35
C VAL A 127 16.92 6.59 -9.05
N LEU A 128 17.26 5.32 -8.81
CA LEU A 128 16.43 4.18 -9.18
C LEU A 128 15.59 3.74 -7.98
N ILE A 129 14.27 3.66 -8.12
CA ILE A 129 13.41 3.09 -7.08
C ILE A 129 12.62 1.91 -7.64
N GLY A 130 12.24 0.95 -6.79
CA GLY A 130 11.34 -0.12 -7.22
C GLY A 130 11.22 -1.27 -6.25
N GLY A 131 10.13 -2.02 -6.39
CA GLY A 131 9.84 -3.22 -5.59
C GLY A 131 9.72 -4.45 -6.48
N PRO A 132 10.83 -5.03 -6.98
CA PRO A 132 10.75 -6.20 -7.85
C PRO A 132 10.02 -7.35 -7.15
N PRO A 133 9.03 -7.98 -7.82
CA PRO A 133 8.16 -8.95 -7.17
C PRO A 133 8.92 -10.19 -6.70
N CYS A 134 8.87 -10.43 -5.40
CA CYS A 134 9.62 -11.52 -4.73
C CYS A 134 8.80 -12.82 -4.59
N GLN A 135 7.68 -12.95 -5.31
CA GLN A 135 6.71 -14.04 -5.08
C GLN A 135 7.26 -15.44 -5.38
N ALA A 136 8.30 -15.57 -6.21
CA ALA A 136 8.99 -16.85 -6.42
C ALA A 136 9.76 -17.33 -5.17
N TYR A 137 10.13 -16.40 -4.29
CA TYR A 137 11.04 -16.65 -3.18
C TYR A 137 10.30 -16.86 -1.85
N SER A 138 9.17 -16.16 -1.64
CA SER A 138 8.40 -16.20 -0.39
C SER A 138 7.69 -17.53 -0.11
N LEU A 139 7.65 -17.97 1.16
CA LEU A 139 6.92 -19.19 1.61
C LEU A 139 5.43 -19.19 1.22
N VAL A 140 4.77 -18.04 1.29
CA VAL A 140 3.34 -17.87 0.94
C VAL A 140 3.12 -17.89 -0.58
N GLY A 141 4.07 -17.38 -1.37
CA GLY A 141 4.04 -17.49 -2.83
C GLY A 141 4.25 -18.93 -3.30
N ARG A 142 5.20 -19.65 -2.66
CA ARG A 142 5.45 -21.07 -2.92
C ARG A 142 4.26 -21.95 -2.53
N SER A 143 3.66 -21.76 -1.36
CA SER A 143 2.51 -22.56 -0.92
C SER A 143 1.28 -22.42 -1.83
N ARG A 144 1.07 -21.23 -2.42
CA ARG A 144 0.03 -21.00 -3.43
C ARG A 144 0.29 -21.70 -4.77
N ASN A 145 1.56 -21.91 -5.12
CA ASN A 145 1.96 -22.51 -6.39
C ASN A 145 2.22 -24.02 -6.31
N MET A 146 2.36 -24.60 -5.10
CA MET A 146 2.52 -26.05 -4.89
C MET A 146 1.32 -26.89 -5.38
N GLY A 147 0.16 -26.27 -5.63
CA GLY A 147 -1.02 -26.94 -6.20
C GLY A 147 -1.00 -27.11 -7.73
N LYS A 148 0.05 -26.64 -8.43
CA LYS A 148 0.22 -26.81 -9.87
C LYS A 148 1.24 -27.93 -10.13
N ALA A 149 0.81 -28.98 -10.82
CA ALA A 149 1.58 -30.21 -11.02
C ALA A 149 2.96 -29.99 -11.69
N ASP A 150 3.12 -28.90 -12.47
CA ASP A 150 4.34 -28.59 -13.24
C ASP A 150 5.12 -27.37 -12.72
N TYR A 151 4.90 -26.91 -11.47
CA TYR A 151 5.60 -25.74 -10.95
C TYR A 151 7.06 -26.04 -10.59
N LYS A 152 8.00 -25.60 -11.43
CA LYS A 152 9.42 -25.50 -11.09
C LYS A 152 9.76 -24.07 -10.66
N ALA A 153 10.26 -23.91 -9.44
CA ALA A 153 10.68 -22.61 -8.93
C ALA A 153 11.81 -21.97 -9.76
N GLU A 154 12.66 -22.78 -10.38
CA GLU A 154 13.80 -22.37 -11.22
C GLU A 154 13.38 -21.76 -12.58
N GLU A 155 12.18 -22.08 -13.06
CA GLU A 155 11.60 -21.59 -14.33
C GLU A 155 10.59 -20.44 -14.10
N ASP A 156 10.49 -19.95 -12.86
CA ASP A 156 9.54 -18.91 -12.50
C ASP A 156 9.97 -17.56 -13.09
N SER A 157 9.17 -17.04 -14.01
CA SER A 157 9.39 -15.75 -14.68
C SER A 157 9.55 -14.56 -13.74
N ARG A 158 9.24 -14.70 -12.44
CA ARG A 158 9.44 -13.65 -11.42
C ARG A 158 10.87 -13.60 -10.87
N HIS A 159 11.66 -14.69 -10.95
CA HIS A 159 13.11 -14.62 -10.76
C HIS A 159 13.76 -13.69 -11.80
N PHE A 160 13.21 -13.68 -13.01
CA PHE A 160 13.67 -12.84 -14.12
C PHE A 160 13.54 -11.34 -13.81
N LEU A 161 12.46 -10.93 -13.13
CA LEU A 161 12.19 -9.53 -12.83
C LEU A 161 13.20 -8.90 -11.86
N TYR A 162 13.72 -9.66 -10.89
CA TYR A 162 14.82 -9.20 -10.05
C TYR A 162 16.10 -8.98 -10.88
N LYS A 163 16.41 -9.89 -11.81
CA LYS A 163 17.56 -9.74 -12.70
C LYS A 163 17.44 -8.53 -13.62
N GLU A 164 16.23 -8.19 -14.04
CA GLU A 164 16.01 -6.95 -14.81
C GLU A 164 16.24 -5.69 -13.97
N TYR A 165 15.82 -5.67 -12.71
CA TYR A 165 16.17 -4.57 -11.80
C TYR A 165 17.71 -4.44 -11.67
N LEU A 166 18.41 -5.57 -11.50
CA LEU A 166 19.86 -5.62 -11.45
C LEU A 166 20.52 -5.19 -12.76
N ARG A 167 19.95 -5.55 -13.92
CA ARG A 167 20.41 -5.11 -15.24
C ARG A 167 20.36 -3.59 -15.36
N ILE A 168 19.28 -2.96 -14.91
CA ILE A 168 19.18 -1.49 -14.93
C ILE A 168 20.25 -0.86 -14.04
N ILE A 169 20.52 -1.40 -12.85
CA ILE A 169 21.61 -0.93 -11.99
C ILE A 169 22.96 -1.07 -12.70
N GLN A 170 23.24 -2.24 -13.28
CA GLN A 170 24.52 -2.53 -13.94
C GLN A 170 24.75 -1.63 -15.17
N GLN A 171 23.72 -1.45 -16.00
CA GLN A 171 23.81 -0.74 -17.26
C GLN A 171 23.82 0.78 -17.10
N TYR A 172 22.98 1.33 -16.22
CA TYR A 172 22.79 2.79 -16.09
C TYR A 172 23.45 3.39 -14.84
N GLN A 173 23.92 2.54 -13.92
CA GLN A 173 24.73 2.91 -12.76
C GLN A 173 24.14 4.09 -11.94
N PRO A 174 22.92 3.94 -11.38
CA PRO A 174 22.28 4.97 -10.57
C PRO A 174 23.18 5.45 -9.44
N HIS A 175 23.07 6.72 -9.09
CA HIS A 175 23.81 7.27 -7.95
C HIS A 175 23.32 6.63 -6.65
N ILE A 176 22.00 6.48 -6.55
CA ILE A 176 21.36 5.72 -5.48
C ILE A 176 20.29 4.83 -6.08
N PHE A 177 20.19 3.60 -5.58
CA PHE A 177 18.98 2.81 -5.76
C PHE A 177 18.29 2.51 -4.44
N VAL A 178 16.96 2.39 -4.48
CA VAL A 178 16.11 1.98 -3.35
C VAL A 178 15.27 0.78 -3.78
N MET A 179 15.60 -0.38 -3.23
CA MET A 179 14.88 -1.62 -3.47
C MET A 179 13.97 -1.93 -2.28
N GLU A 180 12.66 -1.95 -2.53
CA GLU A 180 11.66 -2.38 -1.55
C GLU A 180 11.37 -3.88 -1.66
N ASN A 181 11.13 -4.52 -0.51
CA ASN A 181 10.57 -5.86 -0.49
C ASN A 181 9.82 -6.24 0.79
N VAL A 182 9.12 -7.37 0.74
CA VAL A 182 8.41 -7.95 1.89
C VAL A 182 9.39 -8.60 2.86
N LYS A 183 9.09 -8.53 4.17
CA LYS A 183 9.88 -9.17 5.25
C LYS A 183 10.16 -10.67 5.03
N GLY A 184 9.26 -11.37 4.33
CA GLY A 184 9.43 -12.80 4.00
C GLY A 184 10.66 -13.12 3.13
N ILE A 185 11.26 -12.13 2.47
CA ILE A 185 12.51 -12.31 1.70
C ILE A 185 13.67 -12.80 2.58
N LEU A 186 13.72 -12.35 3.84
CA LEU A 186 14.81 -12.65 4.77
C LEU A 186 14.92 -14.15 5.11
N SER A 187 13.81 -14.88 5.09
CA SER A 187 13.77 -16.32 5.40
C SER A 187 13.75 -17.20 4.15
N SER A 188 13.87 -16.61 2.96
CA SER A 188 13.71 -17.34 1.70
C SER A 188 14.99 -18.10 1.31
N LYS A 189 14.83 -19.38 0.92
CA LYS A 189 15.92 -20.27 0.51
C LYS A 189 15.67 -20.85 -0.88
N VAL A 190 16.70 -20.88 -1.73
CA VAL A 190 16.73 -21.56 -3.04
C VAL A 190 18.02 -22.38 -3.12
N ASN A 191 17.92 -23.64 -3.54
CA ASN A 191 19.04 -24.57 -3.67
C ASN A 191 19.93 -24.66 -2.40
N GLY A 192 19.31 -24.58 -1.21
CA GLY A 192 19.99 -24.60 0.08
C GLY A 192 20.62 -23.27 0.52
N GLY A 193 20.80 -22.30 -0.38
CA GLY A 193 21.34 -20.97 -0.10
C GLY A 193 20.29 -19.95 0.35
N GLN A 194 20.70 -18.99 1.19
CA GLN A 194 19.86 -17.86 1.58
C GLN A 194 19.79 -16.85 0.45
N ILE A 195 18.58 -16.59 -0.06
CA ILE A 195 18.37 -15.75 -1.24
C ILE A 195 18.73 -14.30 -0.95
N PHE A 196 18.40 -13.84 0.26
CA PHE A 196 18.74 -12.49 0.69
C PHE A 196 20.25 -12.23 0.66
N HIS A 197 21.07 -13.22 1.02
CA HIS A 197 22.52 -13.12 0.94
C HIS A 197 23.02 -12.98 -0.50
N GLN A 198 22.39 -13.73 -1.43
CA GLN A 198 22.70 -13.60 -2.85
C GLN A 198 22.31 -12.21 -3.36
N ILE A 199 21.14 -11.71 -2.99
CA ILE A 199 20.66 -10.38 -3.38
C ILE A 199 21.62 -9.29 -2.90
N LEU A 200 22.12 -9.36 -1.66
CA LEU A 200 23.09 -8.40 -1.15
C LEU A 200 24.39 -8.43 -1.98
N LYS A 201 24.92 -9.61 -2.28
CA LYS A 201 26.11 -9.78 -3.13
C LYS A 201 25.89 -9.23 -4.54
N ASP A 202 24.76 -9.58 -5.14
CA ASP A 202 24.39 -9.19 -6.49
C ASP A 202 24.26 -7.67 -6.61
N LEU A 203 23.58 -7.04 -5.66
CA LEU A 203 23.39 -5.59 -5.62
C LEU A 203 24.70 -4.84 -5.31
N ALA A 204 25.60 -5.41 -4.51
CA ALA A 204 26.88 -4.78 -4.17
C ALA A 204 27.88 -4.81 -5.34
N ASN A 205 27.83 -5.85 -6.20
CA ASN A 205 28.66 -5.96 -7.40
C ASN A 205 27.84 -6.47 -8.61
N PRO A 206 27.10 -5.57 -9.28
CA PRO A 206 26.21 -5.93 -10.37
C PRO A 206 26.92 -6.55 -11.58
N ASP A 207 28.14 -6.09 -11.92
CA ASP A 207 28.92 -6.65 -13.03
C ASP A 207 29.24 -8.12 -12.78
N LYS A 208 29.77 -8.44 -11.60
CA LYS A 208 30.09 -9.82 -11.20
C LYS A 208 28.83 -10.71 -11.19
N ALA A 209 27.71 -10.18 -10.70
CA ALA A 209 26.44 -10.90 -10.65
C ALA A 209 25.92 -11.26 -12.04
N LEU A 210 26.08 -10.35 -13.01
CA LEU A 210 25.67 -10.54 -14.40
C LEU A 210 26.78 -11.08 -15.31
N LYS A 211 27.93 -11.49 -14.74
CA LYS A 211 29.10 -12.04 -15.45
C LYS A 211 29.65 -11.08 -16.52
N GLN A 212 29.58 -9.78 -16.26
CA GLN A 212 30.20 -8.74 -17.07
C GLN A 212 31.62 -8.44 -16.56
N PRO A 213 32.50 -7.85 -17.38
CA PRO A 213 33.75 -7.28 -16.90
C PRO A 213 33.48 -6.28 -15.76
N GLU A 214 34.19 -6.39 -14.63
CA GLU A 214 34.04 -5.50 -13.46
C GLU A 214 34.62 -4.10 -13.74
N THR A 215 33.98 -3.36 -14.65
CA THR A 215 34.38 -2.01 -15.08
C THR A 215 33.44 -0.91 -14.55
N GLY A 216 32.25 -1.29 -14.10
CA GLY A 216 31.26 -0.38 -13.53
C GLY A 216 31.43 -0.16 -12.03
N HIS A 217 30.60 0.75 -11.51
CA HIS A 217 30.57 1.07 -10.08
C HIS A 217 30.04 -0.08 -9.22
N LYS A 218 30.62 -0.21 -8.02
CA LYS A 218 30.11 -1.05 -6.94
C LYS A 218 29.18 -0.24 -6.04
N TYR A 219 28.43 -0.94 -5.18
CA TYR A 219 27.48 -0.30 -4.28
C TYR A 219 27.68 -0.75 -2.84
N ARG A 220 27.59 0.22 -1.94
CA ARG A 220 27.44 -0.01 -0.51
C ARG A 220 25.95 -0.04 -0.17
N ILE A 221 25.47 -1.19 0.29
CA ILE A 221 24.09 -1.40 0.70
C ILE A 221 23.93 -1.02 2.16
N VAL A 222 23.05 -0.08 2.45
CA VAL A 222 22.92 0.50 3.79
C VAL A 222 21.52 0.32 4.38
N SER A 223 21.46 0.17 5.69
CA SER A 223 20.22 0.34 6.45
C SER A 223 20.02 1.80 6.87
N ILE A 224 18.76 2.24 6.83
CA ILE A 224 18.33 3.55 7.33
C ILE A 224 17.68 3.49 8.72
N VAL A 225 17.67 2.32 9.34
CA VAL A 225 17.15 2.09 10.70
C VAL A 225 18.19 1.48 11.66
N ASP A 226 19.38 1.17 11.15
CA ASP A 226 20.54 0.65 11.90
C ASP A 226 21.82 1.05 11.17
N ASP A 227 22.99 1.00 11.83
CA ASP A 227 24.29 1.33 11.23
C ASP A 227 24.87 0.23 10.32
N LEU A 228 24.14 -0.87 10.12
CA LEU A 228 24.53 -1.94 9.21
C LEU A 228 24.77 -1.44 7.77
N THR A 229 25.94 -1.79 7.26
CA THR A 229 26.34 -1.62 5.86
C THR A 229 26.86 -2.95 5.32
N PHE A 230 26.68 -3.19 4.02
CA PHE A 230 27.20 -4.33 3.29
C PHE A 230 27.83 -3.86 1.99
N GLN A 231 29.01 -4.36 1.65
CA GLN A 231 29.73 -4.05 0.41
C GLN A 231 30.34 -5.31 -0.20
N ASP A 232 30.83 -5.20 -1.45
CA ASP A 232 31.47 -6.33 -2.11
C ASP A 232 32.69 -6.82 -1.32
N GLY A 233 32.81 -8.14 -1.17
CA GLY A 233 33.82 -8.79 -0.33
C GLY A 233 33.36 -9.12 1.09
N ASP A 234 32.28 -8.51 1.59
CA ASP A 234 31.72 -8.85 2.90
C ASP A 234 31.08 -10.25 2.90
N ASP A 235 31.11 -10.93 4.05
CA ASP A 235 30.39 -12.18 4.25
C ASP A 235 28.96 -11.92 4.76
N PRO A 236 27.92 -12.16 3.95
CA PRO A 236 26.55 -11.97 4.39
C PRO A 236 26.07 -12.99 5.44
N ALA A 237 26.86 -14.01 5.78
CA ALA A 237 26.53 -14.87 6.91
C ALA A 237 26.75 -14.18 8.28
N LEU A 238 27.53 -13.09 8.32
CA LEU A 238 27.86 -12.37 9.55
C LEU A 238 26.90 -11.22 9.88
N LEU A 239 25.98 -10.88 8.97
CA LEU A 239 25.03 -9.77 9.16
C LEU A 239 23.68 -10.23 9.73
N ASP A 240 23.11 -9.38 10.58
CA ASP A 240 21.71 -9.52 10.98
C ASP A 240 20.80 -8.82 9.97
N ALA A 241 20.27 -9.61 9.04
CA ALA A 241 19.40 -9.14 7.97
C ALA A 241 18.11 -8.43 8.46
N ARG A 242 17.70 -8.66 9.72
CA ARG A 242 16.53 -7.99 10.32
C ARG A 242 16.75 -6.48 10.49
N LYS A 243 18.01 -6.04 10.49
CA LYS A 243 18.39 -4.63 10.57
C LYS A 243 18.05 -3.82 9.31
N PHE A 244 17.63 -4.46 8.23
CA PHE A 244 17.05 -3.79 7.05
C PHE A 244 15.51 -3.67 7.11
N VAL A 245 14.86 -4.19 8.17
CA VAL A 245 13.41 -4.15 8.31
C VAL A 245 12.96 -2.84 8.92
N ILE A 246 12.20 -2.08 8.14
CA ILE A 246 11.47 -0.90 8.59
C ILE A 246 10.09 -1.34 9.08
N ARG A 247 9.77 -0.97 10.31
CA ARG A 247 8.45 -1.16 10.92
C ARG A 247 7.66 0.14 10.81
N ALA A 248 6.82 0.26 9.79
CA ALA A 248 6.18 1.53 9.43
C ALA A 248 5.45 2.21 10.60
N GLU A 249 4.88 1.43 11.53
CA GLU A 249 4.20 1.94 12.71
C GLU A 249 5.09 2.75 13.68
N GLU A 250 6.41 2.55 13.64
CA GLU A 250 7.40 3.27 14.44
C GLU A 250 7.77 4.64 13.83
N TYR A 251 7.29 4.92 12.61
CA TYR A 251 7.62 6.10 11.80
C TYR A 251 6.37 6.90 11.41
N GLY A 252 5.32 6.85 12.25
CA GLY A 252 4.12 7.66 12.08
C GLY A 252 3.21 7.19 10.95
N ILE A 253 3.27 5.90 10.58
CA ILE A 253 2.33 5.28 9.64
C ILE A 253 1.27 4.52 10.44
N PRO A 254 -0.03 4.72 10.21
CA PRO A 254 -1.14 4.10 10.97
C PRO A 254 -1.36 2.61 10.64
N GLN A 255 -0.29 1.88 10.32
CA GLN A 255 -0.32 0.52 9.83
C GLN A 255 0.96 -0.23 10.25
N ALA A 256 0.77 -1.39 10.87
CA ALA A 256 1.85 -2.33 11.17
C ALA A 256 2.29 -3.05 9.88
N ARG A 257 3.06 -2.34 9.06
CA ARG A 257 3.59 -2.79 7.76
C ARG A 257 5.10 -2.89 7.84
N HIS A 258 5.61 -4.12 7.85
CA HIS A 258 7.06 -4.36 7.93
C HIS A 258 7.62 -4.61 6.53
N ARG A 259 8.65 -3.84 6.15
CA ARG A 259 9.30 -3.91 4.84
C ARG A 259 10.81 -3.93 4.95
N VAL A 260 11.44 -4.68 4.05
CA VAL A 260 12.88 -4.65 3.87
C VAL A 260 13.16 -3.56 2.86
N ILE A 261 13.94 -2.55 3.23
CA ILE A 261 14.40 -1.50 2.32
C ILE A 261 15.90 -1.58 2.23
N LEU A 262 16.42 -1.73 1.02
CA LEU A 262 17.85 -1.70 0.72
C LEU A 262 18.15 -0.42 -0.04
N ILE A 263 19.04 0.41 0.50
CA ILE A 263 19.57 1.57 -0.22
C ILE A 263 20.98 1.24 -0.68
N GLY A 264 21.20 1.21 -1.99
CA GLY A 264 22.53 1.10 -2.56
C GLY A 264 23.08 2.47 -2.88
N ILE A 265 24.24 2.80 -2.32
CA ILE A 265 24.98 4.03 -2.57
C ILE A 265 26.17 3.68 -3.45
N ARG A 266 26.30 4.34 -4.59
CA ARG A 266 27.42 4.14 -5.52
C ARG A 266 28.76 4.45 -4.83
N ASP A 267 29.80 3.68 -5.12
CA ASP A 267 31.07 3.70 -4.40
C ASP A 267 31.86 5.03 -4.46
N ASP A 268 31.61 5.85 -5.49
CA ASP A 268 32.16 7.19 -5.65
C ASP A 268 31.45 8.25 -4.80
N ILE A 269 30.29 7.93 -4.20
CA ILE A 269 29.52 8.85 -3.36
C ILE A 269 29.95 8.71 -1.90
N SER A 270 30.63 9.73 -1.41
CA SER A 270 31.04 9.82 -0.01
C SER A 270 29.94 10.43 0.86
N CYS A 271 29.48 9.69 1.87
CA CYS A 271 28.60 10.20 2.91
C CYS A 271 29.21 9.90 4.28
N LYS A 272 29.71 10.94 4.97
CA LYS A 272 30.43 10.81 6.26
C LYS A 272 29.57 10.20 7.36
N LYS A 273 28.28 10.55 7.41
CA LYS A 273 27.32 10.04 8.37
C LYS A 273 26.01 9.73 7.65
N LEU A 274 25.66 8.45 7.60
CA LEU A 274 24.42 8.00 6.98
C LEU A 274 23.23 8.53 7.78
N PRO A 275 22.33 9.33 7.18
CA PRO A 275 21.09 9.74 7.83
C PRO A 275 20.22 8.52 8.11
N LYS A 276 19.45 8.58 9.20
CA LYS A 276 18.53 7.52 9.63
C LYS A 276 17.10 8.05 9.61
N LEU A 277 16.13 7.16 9.49
CA LEU A 277 14.74 7.51 9.69
C LEU A 277 14.52 8.02 11.12
N GLN A 278 13.64 9.01 11.23
CA GLN A 278 13.28 9.59 12.52
C GLN A 278 11.98 8.93 13.01
N ALA A 279 12.04 8.34 14.19
CA ALA A 279 10.85 7.80 14.84
C ALA A 279 9.79 8.89 15.02
N ALA A 280 8.52 8.50 14.94
CA ALA A 280 7.40 9.40 15.13
C ALA A 280 6.32 8.75 16.01
N ASP A 281 5.45 9.57 16.58
CA ASP A 281 4.39 9.09 17.46
C ASP A 281 3.47 8.09 16.73
N PRO A 282 3.10 6.97 17.38
CA PRO A 282 2.18 6.01 16.80
C PRO A 282 0.81 6.62 16.51
N LEU A 283 0.25 6.30 15.34
CA LEU A 283 -1.10 6.69 14.96
C LEU A 283 -2.07 5.52 15.09
N ASN A 284 -3.30 5.82 15.54
CA ASN A 284 -4.35 4.84 15.67
C ASN A 284 -5.22 4.78 14.40
N VAL A 285 -5.89 3.65 14.17
CA VAL A 285 -6.89 3.53 13.09
C VAL A 285 -7.96 4.63 13.21
N SER A 286 -8.46 4.90 14.41
CA SER A 286 -9.48 5.94 14.63
C SER A 286 -9.01 7.33 14.24
N ASP A 287 -7.73 7.64 14.41
CA ASP A 287 -7.17 8.97 14.12
C ASP A 287 -7.23 9.24 12.61
N VAL A 288 -7.12 8.20 11.79
CA VAL A 288 -6.94 8.34 10.35
C VAL A 288 -8.23 8.14 9.55
N ILE A 289 -9.08 7.20 9.98
CA ILE A 289 -10.33 6.90 9.27
C ILE A 289 -11.59 7.33 10.04
N GLY A 290 -11.47 7.75 11.31
CA GLY A 290 -12.62 8.09 12.15
C GLY A 290 -13.39 9.32 11.68
N GLY A 291 -12.73 10.24 10.97
CA GLY A 291 -13.35 11.43 10.38
C GLY A 291 -14.07 11.18 9.04
N LEU A 292 -13.91 10.01 8.42
CA LEU A 292 -14.56 9.70 7.15
C LEU A 292 -16.08 9.51 7.32
N PRO A 293 -16.89 9.72 6.26
CA PRO A 293 -18.32 9.44 6.30
C PRO A 293 -18.60 8.01 6.78
N LYS A 294 -19.50 7.87 7.75
CA LYS A 294 -19.89 6.55 8.24
C LYS A 294 -20.80 5.87 7.22
N LEU A 295 -20.46 4.63 6.88
CA LEU A 295 -21.17 3.84 5.86
C LEU A 295 -21.68 2.53 6.46
N ARG A 296 -22.83 2.07 5.97
CA ARG A 296 -23.24 0.65 6.11
C ARG A 296 -22.66 -0.19 4.97
N SER A 297 -22.69 -1.51 5.11
CA SER A 297 -22.46 -2.40 3.96
C SER A 297 -23.69 -2.45 3.03
N GLN A 298 -23.52 -3.09 1.87
CA GLN A 298 -24.66 -3.62 1.11
C GLN A 298 -25.02 -5.03 1.60
N LEU A 299 -26.25 -5.48 1.29
CA LEU A 299 -26.68 -6.87 1.42
C LEU A 299 -26.36 -7.67 0.14
N SER A 300 -25.68 -8.79 0.28
CA SER A 300 -25.40 -9.71 -0.83
C SER A 300 -26.50 -10.74 -1.01
N LYS A 301 -26.77 -11.13 -2.26
CA LYS A 301 -27.73 -12.20 -2.66
C LYS A 301 -29.20 -11.91 -2.34
N GLN A 302 -29.55 -10.65 -2.09
CA GLN A 302 -30.90 -10.20 -1.79
C GLN A 302 -31.01 -8.71 -2.14
N LYS A 303 -32.24 -8.17 -2.18
CA LYS A 303 -32.46 -6.75 -2.46
C LYS A 303 -31.92 -5.89 -1.31
N ASP A 304 -31.06 -4.93 -1.64
CA ASP A 304 -30.50 -3.99 -0.69
C ASP A 304 -31.39 -2.74 -0.56
N SER A 305 -31.62 -2.31 0.67
CA SER A 305 -32.10 -0.96 1.03
C SER A 305 -31.61 -0.64 2.43
N ALA A 306 -31.57 0.65 2.79
CA ALA A 306 -31.16 1.06 4.14
C ALA A 306 -32.05 0.42 5.24
N ASP A 307 -33.35 0.33 4.97
CA ASP A 307 -34.33 -0.20 5.93
C ASP A 307 -34.25 -1.72 6.03
N ALA A 308 -34.11 -2.41 4.88
CA ALA A 308 -33.91 -3.86 4.85
C ALA A 308 -32.60 -4.25 5.55
N TRP A 309 -31.52 -3.51 5.29
CA TRP A 309 -30.23 -3.71 5.94
C TRP A 309 -30.35 -3.53 7.45
N THR A 310 -30.93 -2.42 7.90
CA THR A 310 -31.11 -2.11 9.33
C THR A 310 -31.92 -3.19 10.03
N HIS A 311 -33.07 -3.55 9.45
CA HIS A 311 -33.94 -4.58 10.01
C HIS A 311 -33.22 -5.92 10.17
N MET A 312 -32.56 -6.39 9.10
CA MET A 312 -31.96 -7.72 9.08
C MET A 312 -30.72 -7.81 9.97
N VAL A 313 -29.84 -6.80 9.94
CA VAL A 313 -28.64 -6.79 10.79
C VAL A 313 -29.04 -6.64 12.26
N ALA A 314 -30.02 -5.79 12.58
CA ALA A 314 -30.54 -5.69 13.95
C ALA A 314 -31.15 -7.02 14.43
N GLN A 315 -31.87 -7.73 13.55
CA GLN A 315 -32.41 -9.05 13.89
C GLN A 315 -31.28 -10.05 14.21
N GLN A 316 -30.18 -10.06 13.46
CA GLN A 316 -29.03 -10.91 13.76
C GLN A 316 -28.38 -10.55 15.08
N LEU A 317 -28.11 -9.26 15.34
CA LEU A 317 -27.49 -8.84 16.58
C LEU A 317 -28.37 -9.11 17.81
N ARG A 318 -29.70 -8.98 17.69
CA ARG A 318 -30.64 -9.37 18.75
C ARG A 318 -30.62 -10.87 19.03
N LYS A 319 -30.57 -11.71 18.00
CA LYS A 319 -30.43 -13.17 18.16
C LYS A 319 -29.14 -13.50 18.92
N LEU A 320 -28.02 -12.90 18.50
CA LEU A 320 -26.73 -13.05 19.18
C LEU A 320 -26.80 -12.57 20.64
N ALA A 321 -27.47 -11.45 20.92
CA ALA A 321 -27.64 -10.93 22.28
C ALA A 321 -28.39 -11.93 23.19
N VAL A 322 -29.46 -12.55 22.68
CA VAL A 322 -30.23 -13.58 23.41
C VAL A 322 -29.37 -14.82 23.67
N SER A 323 -28.70 -15.34 22.64
CA SER A 323 -27.83 -16.52 22.77
C SER A 323 -26.65 -16.26 23.71
N ALA A 324 -26.06 -15.06 23.65
CA ALA A 324 -25.01 -14.62 24.57
C ALA A 324 -25.49 -14.52 26.02
N ALA A 325 -26.69 -13.98 26.27
CA ALA A 325 -27.26 -13.89 27.61
C ALA A 325 -27.52 -15.28 28.23
N GLY A 326 -27.76 -16.30 27.39
CA GLY A 326 -27.94 -17.70 27.80
C GLY A 326 -26.66 -18.45 28.17
N LYS A 327 -25.47 -17.82 28.10
CA LYS A 327 -24.17 -18.45 28.45
C LYS A 327 -23.48 -17.76 29.63
N PRO A 328 -23.98 -17.90 30.88
CA PRO A 328 -23.35 -17.31 32.06
C PRO A 328 -21.84 -17.62 32.14
N HIS A 329 -21.04 -16.67 32.61
CA HIS A 329 -19.58 -16.76 32.75
C HIS A 329 -18.76 -16.80 31.45
N SER A 330 -19.39 -16.77 30.26
CA SER A 330 -18.67 -16.65 28.98
C SER A 330 -18.25 -15.20 28.66
N THR A 331 -17.30 -15.05 27.74
CA THR A 331 -17.01 -13.73 27.13
C THR A 331 -18.23 -13.19 26.39
N ALA A 332 -18.97 -14.04 25.67
CA ALA A 332 -20.18 -13.65 24.95
C ALA A 332 -21.21 -13.00 25.88
N PHE A 333 -21.44 -13.54 27.08
CA PHE A 333 -22.34 -12.97 28.08
C PHE A 333 -22.02 -11.52 28.44
N ARG A 334 -20.72 -11.18 28.54
CA ARG A 334 -20.27 -9.81 28.80
C ARG A 334 -20.59 -8.84 27.65
N LEU A 335 -20.85 -9.35 26.46
CA LEU A 335 -21.18 -8.57 25.25
C LEU A 335 -22.69 -8.47 25.00
N ALA A 336 -23.52 -9.30 25.67
CA ALA A 336 -24.96 -9.43 25.40
C ALA A 336 -25.72 -8.09 25.44
N SER A 337 -25.51 -7.28 26.47
CA SER A 337 -26.14 -5.95 26.58
C SER A 337 -25.73 -5.03 25.43
N LYS A 338 -24.43 -4.95 25.12
CA LYS A 338 -23.91 -4.10 24.03
C LYS A 338 -24.39 -4.58 22.65
N LEU A 339 -24.56 -5.89 22.43
CA LEU A 339 -25.18 -6.44 21.21
C LEU A 339 -26.61 -5.94 21.05
N SER A 340 -27.41 -5.99 22.12
CA SER A 340 -28.79 -5.46 22.13
C SER A 340 -28.82 -3.96 21.85
N ASP A 341 -27.98 -3.19 22.55
CA ASP A 341 -27.91 -1.72 22.38
C ASP A 341 -27.52 -1.35 20.95
N THR A 342 -26.51 -2.01 20.40
CA THR A 342 -26.05 -1.80 19.02
C THR A 342 -27.19 -2.11 18.05
N ALA A 343 -27.91 -3.21 18.24
CA ALA A 343 -29.05 -3.58 17.39
C ALA A 343 -30.16 -2.51 17.37
N ASN A 344 -30.36 -1.80 18.48
CA ASN A 344 -31.35 -0.73 18.59
C ASN A 344 -30.88 0.60 17.99
N GLN A 345 -29.56 0.80 17.87
CA GLN A 345 -28.95 2.00 17.30
C GLN A 345 -28.64 1.90 15.80
N LEU A 346 -28.74 0.70 15.21
CA LEU A 346 -28.60 0.51 13.77
C LEU A 346 -29.59 1.38 12.99
N GLY A 347 -29.20 1.77 11.78
CA GLY A 347 -29.96 2.70 10.94
C GLY A 347 -29.48 4.14 11.02
N ALA A 348 -28.55 4.46 11.94
CA ALA A 348 -27.84 5.73 11.98
C ALA A 348 -27.08 6.04 10.67
N HIS A 349 -26.70 5.01 9.90
CA HIS A 349 -25.97 5.13 8.65
C HIS A 349 -26.76 4.49 7.51
N ARG A 350 -27.20 5.30 6.55
CA ARG A 350 -28.10 4.85 5.48
C ARG A 350 -27.39 4.60 4.15
N SER A 351 -26.27 5.27 3.90
CA SER A 351 -25.48 5.14 2.66
C SER A 351 -24.47 4.00 2.76
N PHE A 352 -24.23 3.32 1.63
CA PHE A 352 -23.08 2.42 1.47
C PHE A 352 -21.90 3.07 0.73
N GLY A 353 -22.00 4.38 0.45
CA GLY A 353 -20.97 5.16 -0.21
C GLY A 353 -21.05 5.11 -1.74
N ALA A 354 -20.00 5.58 -2.38
CA ALA A 354 -19.86 5.59 -3.84
C ALA A 354 -18.38 5.74 -4.23
N ASN A 355 -18.05 5.45 -5.49
CA ASN A 355 -16.70 5.70 -6.00
C ASN A 355 -16.33 7.20 -5.96
N GLN A 356 -17.33 8.08 -6.06
CA GLN A 356 -17.23 9.53 -5.86
C GLN A 356 -18.40 9.96 -4.96
N LEU A 357 -18.21 9.88 -3.64
CA LEU A 357 -19.27 10.17 -2.67
C LEU A 357 -19.26 11.67 -2.33
N ALA A 358 -20.33 12.40 -2.62
CA ALA A 358 -20.42 13.84 -2.33
C ALA A 358 -20.10 14.17 -0.86
N LYS A 359 -19.30 15.22 -0.65
CA LYS A 359 -19.13 15.84 0.66
C LYS A 359 -20.37 16.68 0.99
N THR A 360 -20.75 16.66 2.26
CA THR A 360 -21.81 17.44 2.87
C THR A 360 -21.22 18.22 4.04
N GLU A 361 -21.87 19.30 4.49
CA GLU A 361 -21.42 20.08 5.65
C GLU A 361 -21.11 19.19 6.89
N SER A 362 -21.87 18.11 7.05
CA SER A 362 -21.72 17.15 8.15
C SER A 362 -20.56 16.14 8.01
N ASN A 363 -19.88 16.07 6.86
CA ASN A 363 -18.80 15.11 6.60
C ASN A 363 -17.62 15.71 5.79
N GLU A 364 -17.52 17.03 5.73
CA GLU A 364 -16.69 17.75 4.75
C GLU A 364 -15.17 17.66 5.03
N VAL A 365 -14.80 17.70 6.30
CA VAL A 365 -13.40 17.99 6.68
C VAL A 365 -12.57 16.71 6.82
N GLY A 366 -13.19 15.59 7.22
CA GLY A 366 -12.52 14.31 7.42
C GLY A 366 -11.21 14.37 8.20
N ALA A 367 -11.08 15.37 9.07
CA ALA A 367 -9.86 15.72 9.78
C ALA A 367 -9.45 14.60 10.73
N THR A 368 -8.14 14.48 10.92
CA THR A 368 -7.52 13.49 11.79
C THR A 368 -7.25 14.04 13.19
N GLY A 369 -7.30 15.37 13.36
CA GLY A 369 -6.88 16.04 14.57
C GLY A 369 -5.35 16.14 14.71
N ASN A 370 -4.60 15.67 13.70
CA ASN A 370 -3.16 15.84 13.60
C ASN A 370 -2.85 16.79 12.42
N PRO A 371 -2.41 18.03 12.68
CA PRO A 371 -2.19 19.03 11.62
C PRO A 371 -1.24 18.59 10.52
N ARG A 372 -0.16 17.85 10.84
CA ARG A 372 0.80 17.36 9.84
C ARG A 372 0.20 16.29 8.95
N LEU A 373 -0.64 15.43 9.52
CA LEU A 373 -1.33 14.40 8.75
C LEU A 373 -2.48 14.99 7.93
N ASP A 374 -3.18 16.00 8.46
CA ASP A 374 -4.22 16.72 7.75
C ASP A 374 -3.67 17.50 6.55
N GLU A 375 -2.50 18.14 6.69
CA GLU A 375 -1.77 18.76 5.57
C GLU A 375 -1.40 17.74 4.49
N TRP A 376 -1.08 16.51 4.88
CA TRP A 376 -0.72 15.44 3.95
C TRP A 376 -1.92 14.79 3.26
N LEU A 377 -3.02 14.56 3.99
CA LEU A 377 -4.17 13.81 3.51
C LEU A 377 -5.21 14.68 2.83
N LEU A 378 -5.56 15.83 3.42
CA LEU A 378 -6.76 16.56 3.04
C LEU A 378 -6.52 17.40 1.79
N ASP A 379 -7.56 17.48 0.95
CA ASP A 379 -7.58 18.34 -0.22
C ASP A 379 -8.88 19.16 -0.23
N LYS A 380 -8.73 20.48 -0.24
CA LYS A 380 -9.85 21.44 -0.18
C LYS A 380 -10.58 21.59 -1.51
N GLN A 381 -9.98 21.17 -2.63
CA GLN A 381 -10.59 21.25 -3.97
C GLN A 381 -11.46 20.03 -4.28
N LEU A 382 -11.39 18.97 -3.46
CA LEU A 382 -12.30 17.84 -3.54
C LEU A 382 -13.63 18.15 -2.88
N THR A 383 -14.70 18.08 -3.68
CA THR A 383 -16.10 18.12 -3.22
C THR A 383 -16.69 16.71 -3.03
N VAL A 384 -15.88 15.66 -3.23
CA VAL A 384 -16.26 14.25 -3.05
C VAL A 384 -15.19 13.47 -2.27
N TRP A 385 -15.59 12.36 -1.68
CA TRP A 385 -14.75 11.30 -1.17
C TRP A 385 -14.51 10.26 -2.26
N LEU A 386 -13.27 10.18 -2.75
CA LEU A 386 -12.86 9.23 -3.79
C LEU A 386 -12.71 7.81 -3.24
N ASN A 387 -13.21 6.82 -3.99
CA ASN A 387 -13.14 5.39 -3.69
C ASN A 387 -13.70 4.98 -2.31
N HIS A 388 -14.69 5.71 -1.79
CA HIS A 388 -15.29 5.43 -0.48
C HIS A 388 -16.63 4.71 -0.63
N GLU A 389 -16.56 3.44 -1.02
CA GLU A 389 -17.72 2.57 -1.25
C GLU A 389 -17.56 1.23 -0.51
N ALA A 390 -18.56 0.88 0.29
CA ALA A 390 -18.63 -0.39 1.00
C ALA A 390 -19.10 -1.52 0.07
N ARG A 391 -18.62 -2.75 0.34
CA ARG A 391 -19.03 -3.95 -0.41
C ARG A 391 -20.25 -4.63 0.19
N GLY A 392 -20.87 -5.47 -0.61
CA GLY A 392 -21.91 -6.40 -0.16
C GLY A 392 -21.34 -7.54 0.67
N HIS A 393 -22.07 -7.90 1.73
CA HIS A 393 -21.78 -9.07 2.56
C HIS A 393 -23.03 -9.92 2.77
N ARG A 394 -22.84 -11.20 3.09
CA ARG A 394 -23.94 -12.06 3.51
C ARG A 394 -24.42 -11.64 4.90
N ILE A 395 -25.69 -11.86 5.19
CA ILE A 395 -26.28 -11.44 6.47
C ILE A 395 -25.62 -12.09 7.70
N ASP A 396 -25.17 -13.34 7.56
CA ASP A 396 -24.46 -14.05 8.61
C ASP A 396 -23.08 -13.43 8.90
N ASP A 397 -22.37 -12.95 7.87
CA ASP A 397 -21.11 -12.23 8.05
C ASP A 397 -21.32 -10.88 8.74
N LEU A 398 -22.43 -10.18 8.46
CA LEU A 398 -22.76 -8.91 9.12
C LEU A 398 -22.98 -9.08 10.62
N GLY A 399 -23.61 -10.19 11.04
CA GLY A 399 -23.70 -10.59 12.45
C GLY A 399 -22.31 -10.81 13.06
N ARG A 400 -21.43 -11.55 12.36
CA ARG A 400 -20.04 -11.78 12.80
C ARG A 400 -19.25 -10.48 12.91
N TYR A 401 -19.43 -9.54 12.00
CA TYR A 401 -18.74 -8.25 12.02
C TYR A 401 -19.19 -7.38 13.18
N GLY A 402 -20.50 -7.27 13.41
CA GLY A 402 -21.01 -6.54 14.57
C GLY A 402 -20.54 -7.16 15.90
N TYR A 403 -20.58 -8.49 16.02
CA TYR A 403 -20.03 -9.20 17.18
C TYR A 403 -18.53 -8.93 17.36
N ALA A 404 -17.72 -9.10 16.31
CA ALA A 404 -16.29 -8.92 16.38
C ALA A 404 -15.90 -7.47 16.71
N ALA A 405 -16.60 -6.48 16.14
CA ALA A 405 -16.38 -5.07 16.43
C ALA A 405 -16.74 -4.72 17.89
N ILE A 406 -17.85 -5.24 18.42
CA ILE A 406 -18.23 -5.08 19.83
C ILE A 406 -17.20 -5.76 20.75
N PHE A 407 -16.76 -6.96 20.41
CA PHE A 407 -15.71 -7.67 21.13
C PHE A 407 -14.44 -6.81 21.18
N ALA A 408 -14.00 -6.29 20.03
CA ALA A 408 -12.81 -5.45 19.92
C ALA A 408 -12.94 -4.12 20.67
N GLU A 409 -14.10 -3.48 20.64
CA GLU A 409 -14.40 -2.27 21.42
C GLU A 409 -14.26 -2.54 22.92
N LYS A 410 -14.76 -3.69 23.40
CA LYS A 410 -14.78 -4.02 24.84
C LYS A 410 -13.47 -4.59 25.37
N LEU A 411 -12.74 -5.35 24.56
CA LEU A 411 -11.55 -6.10 25.01
C LEU A 411 -10.23 -5.59 24.41
N GLY A 412 -10.27 -4.61 23.52
CA GLY A 412 -9.08 -4.00 22.92
C GLY A 412 -8.33 -4.90 21.92
N ARG A 413 -8.92 -6.04 21.52
CA ARG A 413 -8.37 -6.96 20.52
C ARG A 413 -9.47 -7.67 19.75
N SER A 414 -9.16 -8.18 18.56
CA SER A 414 -10.10 -9.02 17.82
C SER A 414 -10.33 -10.37 18.52
N PRO A 415 -11.53 -10.97 18.36
CA PRO A 415 -11.77 -12.37 18.71
C PRO A 415 -10.99 -13.30 17.77
N LYS A 416 -10.71 -14.54 18.22
CA LYS A 416 -9.95 -15.56 17.52
C LYS A 416 -10.57 -16.94 17.68
N GLY A 417 -10.66 -17.66 16.57
CA GLY A 417 -11.03 -19.08 16.53
C GLY A 417 -12.45 -19.37 17.00
N HIS A 418 -12.79 -20.65 17.02
CA HIS A 418 -14.13 -21.11 17.39
C HIS A 418 -14.45 -20.89 18.88
N GLU A 419 -13.44 -20.84 19.74
CA GLU A 419 -13.62 -20.61 21.18
C GLU A 419 -14.14 -19.21 21.52
N GLU A 420 -13.80 -18.18 20.73
CA GLU A 420 -14.27 -16.80 20.95
C GLU A 420 -15.46 -16.42 20.06
N PHE A 421 -15.75 -17.26 19.06
CA PHE A 421 -16.96 -17.24 18.23
C PHE A 421 -17.83 -18.46 18.59
N ASP A 422 -18.12 -18.62 19.88
CA ASP A 422 -18.71 -19.83 20.45
C ASP A 422 -20.25 -19.89 20.36
N LEU A 423 -20.88 -18.86 19.81
CA LEU A 423 -22.34 -18.85 19.57
C LEU A 423 -22.67 -19.61 18.28
N PRO A 424 -23.70 -20.49 18.26
CA PRO A 424 -24.05 -21.28 17.08
C PRO A 424 -24.27 -20.46 15.81
N GLU A 425 -24.80 -19.24 15.95
CA GLU A 425 -25.07 -18.33 14.83
C GLU A 425 -23.79 -17.71 14.24
N LEU A 426 -22.68 -17.73 14.96
CA LEU A 426 -21.39 -17.21 14.52
C LEU A 426 -20.55 -18.27 13.80
N THR A 427 -20.86 -19.56 13.94
CA THR A 427 -20.15 -20.65 13.28
C THR A 427 -20.27 -20.50 11.76
N PRO A 428 -19.15 -20.36 11.03
CA PRO A 428 -19.17 -20.31 9.57
C PRO A 428 -19.20 -21.71 8.97
N ASP A 429 -19.83 -21.86 7.81
CA ASP A 429 -19.96 -23.16 7.11
C ASP A 429 -18.64 -23.57 6.43
N HIS A 430 -17.67 -24.03 7.23
CA HIS A 430 -16.37 -24.46 6.76
C HIS A 430 -15.87 -25.70 7.50
N LYS A 431 -15.47 -26.71 6.73
CA LYS A 431 -14.96 -28.00 7.22
C LYS A 431 -13.76 -27.91 8.19
N ASN A 432 -13.00 -26.82 8.15
CA ASN A 432 -11.77 -26.63 8.94
C ASN A 432 -11.94 -25.66 10.12
N TRP A 433 -13.15 -25.20 10.44
CA TRP A 433 -13.42 -24.19 11.47
C TRP A 433 -12.88 -24.56 12.86
N GLU A 434 -13.02 -25.83 13.24
CA GLU A 434 -12.58 -26.35 14.54
C GLU A 434 -11.10 -26.75 14.57
N SER A 435 -10.41 -26.73 13.42
CA SER A 435 -9.00 -27.19 13.32
C SER A 435 -7.97 -26.20 13.90
N GLY A 436 -8.40 -25.00 14.30
CA GLY A 436 -7.51 -23.91 14.73
C GLY A 436 -6.79 -23.18 13.59
N ASN A 437 -6.81 -23.74 12.37
CA ASN A 437 -6.30 -23.06 11.18
C ASN A 437 -7.18 -21.86 10.80
N PHE A 438 -6.57 -20.73 10.46
CA PHE A 438 -7.25 -19.46 10.16
C PHE A 438 -8.09 -18.91 11.33
N SER A 439 -7.61 -19.08 12.56
CA SER A 439 -8.26 -18.56 13.76
C SER A 439 -8.46 -17.04 13.74
N ASP A 440 -7.70 -16.30 12.94
CA ASP A 440 -7.82 -14.85 12.78
C ASP A 440 -8.61 -14.42 11.52
N ARG A 441 -9.43 -15.30 10.94
CA ARG A 441 -10.23 -15.02 9.72
C ARG A 441 -11.10 -13.77 9.83
N PHE A 442 -11.78 -13.59 10.96
CA PHE A 442 -12.62 -12.43 11.24
C PHE A 442 -11.85 -11.46 12.13
N ARG A 443 -11.17 -10.48 11.51
CA ARG A 443 -10.28 -9.57 12.21
C ARG A 443 -10.73 -8.13 12.08
N VAL A 444 -10.91 -7.48 13.23
CA VAL A 444 -11.20 -6.06 13.34
C VAL A 444 -9.91 -5.28 13.35
N GLN A 445 -9.87 -4.21 12.56
CA GLN A 445 -8.80 -3.23 12.64
C GLN A 445 -9.11 -2.34 13.85
N THR A 446 -8.54 -2.68 15.01
CA THR A 446 -8.89 -2.08 16.30
C THR A 446 -8.74 -0.57 16.26
N ALA A 447 -9.70 0.16 16.83
CA ALA A 447 -9.72 1.62 16.79
C ALA A 447 -8.44 2.23 17.38
N LYS A 448 -7.97 1.67 18.50
CA LYS A 448 -6.70 2.01 19.17
C LYS A 448 -5.60 1.08 18.64
N GLY A 449 -4.48 1.66 18.22
CA GLY A 449 -3.35 0.98 17.59
C GLY A 449 -3.36 1.07 16.06
N PRO A 450 -2.24 0.68 15.42
CA PRO A 450 -2.14 0.68 13.97
C PRO A 450 -2.98 -0.45 13.35
N SER A 451 -3.41 -0.27 12.11
CA SER A 451 -4.04 -1.37 11.37
C SER A 451 -3.05 -2.51 11.13
N THR A 452 -3.55 -3.70 10.85
CA THR A 452 -2.73 -4.75 10.24
C THR A 452 -2.23 -4.35 8.86
N THR A 453 -1.21 -5.05 8.36
CA THR A 453 -0.71 -4.87 6.99
C THR A 453 -1.86 -4.99 5.99
N ILE A 454 -2.16 -3.90 5.27
CA ILE A 454 -3.11 -3.92 4.15
C ILE A 454 -2.47 -4.73 3.03
N THR A 455 -3.06 -5.87 2.71
CA THR A 455 -2.60 -6.75 1.63
C THR A 455 -3.54 -6.64 0.44
N SER A 456 -3.04 -6.94 -0.76
CA SER A 456 -3.88 -6.99 -1.96
C SER A 456 -4.96 -8.08 -1.91
N HIS A 457 -4.92 -8.99 -0.93
CA HIS A 457 -5.94 -10.02 -0.73
C HIS A 457 -7.25 -9.48 -0.13
N ILE A 458 -7.27 -8.26 0.42
CA ILE A 458 -8.50 -7.58 0.86
C ILE A 458 -9.56 -7.51 -0.26
N SER A 459 -9.11 -7.53 -1.52
CA SER A 459 -9.98 -7.58 -2.70
C SER A 459 -10.89 -8.82 -2.72
N LYS A 460 -10.40 -9.95 -2.18
CA LYS A 460 -11.13 -11.22 -2.07
C LYS A 460 -11.73 -11.37 -0.68
N ASP A 461 -10.88 -11.31 0.34
CA ASP A 461 -11.22 -11.56 1.73
C ASP A 461 -11.29 -10.27 2.55
N GLY A 462 -12.51 -9.74 2.68
CA GLY A 462 -12.79 -8.59 3.52
C GLY A 462 -12.93 -8.92 5.01
N HIS A 463 -13.01 -10.22 5.37
CA HIS A 463 -13.24 -10.64 6.76
C HIS A 463 -12.05 -10.32 7.66
N TYR A 464 -10.85 -10.22 7.08
CA TYR A 464 -9.64 -9.84 7.82
C TYR A 464 -9.54 -8.34 8.12
N PHE A 465 -10.38 -7.52 7.49
CA PHE A 465 -10.31 -6.05 7.56
C PHE A 465 -11.66 -5.47 7.95
N ILE A 466 -12.23 -5.94 9.06
CA ILE A 466 -13.51 -5.44 9.60
C ILE A 466 -13.30 -4.04 10.19
N HIS A 467 -14.24 -3.15 9.87
CA HIS A 467 -14.27 -1.79 10.39
C HIS A 467 -14.54 -1.79 11.92
N PRO A 468 -13.86 -0.94 12.71
CA PRO A 468 -13.98 -0.97 14.18
C PRO A 468 -15.32 -0.50 14.74
N ASP A 469 -16.06 0.34 14.02
CA ASP A 469 -17.38 0.83 14.45
C ASP A 469 -18.46 -0.27 14.27
N PRO A 470 -19.06 -0.79 15.35
CA PRO A 470 -20.05 -1.86 15.27
C PRO A 470 -21.37 -1.44 14.63
N LEU A 471 -21.65 -0.13 14.48
CA LEU A 471 -22.85 0.34 13.78
C LEU A 471 -22.73 0.26 12.26
N GLN A 472 -21.51 0.07 11.75
CA GLN A 472 -21.23 0.05 10.31
C GLN A 472 -21.24 -1.37 9.72
N CYS A 473 -21.00 -2.40 10.54
CA CYS A 473 -21.01 -3.83 10.18
C CYS A 473 -20.48 -4.09 8.76
N ARG A 474 -19.20 -3.78 8.50
CA ARG A 474 -18.62 -3.91 7.15
C ARG A 474 -17.11 -4.14 7.21
N SER A 475 -16.53 -4.55 6.08
CA SER A 475 -15.08 -4.41 5.88
C SER A 475 -14.71 -2.95 5.58
N LEU A 476 -13.42 -2.63 5.70
CA LEU A 476 -12.87 -1.36 5.22
C LEU A 476 -13.18 -1.16 3.73
N THR A 477 -13.33 0.10 3.34
CA THR A 477 -13.42 0.61 1.97
C THR A 477 -12.03 0.82 1.37
N VAL A 478 -11.95 1.06 0.06
CA VAL A 478 -10.69 1.40 -0.62
C VAL A 478 -10.10 2.69 -0.04
N ARG A 479 -10.90 3.75 0.15
CA ARG A 479 -10.45 5.01 0.76
C ARG A 479 -9.87 4.83 2.16
N GLU A 480 -10.50 4.03 3.01
CA GLU A 480 -9.97 3.76 4.35
C GLU A 480 -8.65 3.00 4.29
N ALA A 481 -8.56 1.97 3.45
CA ALA A 481 -7.31 1.25 3.23
C ALA A 481 -6.21 2.16 2.65
N ALA A 482 -6.56 3.09 1.77
CA ALA A 482 -5.65 4.06 1.18
C ALA A 482 -5.15 5.09 2.20
N ARG A 483 -6.03 5.63 3.06
CA ARG A 483 -5.60 6.52 4.16
C ARG A 483 -4.72 5.79 5.18
N LEU A 484 -5.00 4.53 5.51
CA LEU A 484 -4.13 3.71 6.36
C LEU A 484 -2.78 3.38 5.71
N GLN A 485 -2.72 3.44 4.38
CA GLN A 485 -1.48 3.44 3.59
C GLN A 485 -0.91 4.85 3.41
N THR A 486 -1.48 5.90 3.99
CA THR A 486 -1.06 7.31 3.86
C THR A 486 -1.11 7.86 2.42
N PHE A 487 -2.01 7.36 1.57
CA PHE A 487 -2.30 8.03 0.31
C PHE A 487 -3.13 9.30 0.55
N PRO A 488 -2.80 10.43 -0.11
CA PRO A 488 -3.62 11.64 -0.09
C PRO A 488 -5.06 11.39 -0.54
N ASP A 489 -6.00 12.21 -0.08
CA ASP A 489 -7.42 12.06 -0.40
C ASP A 489 -7.72 12.33 -1.87
N ASN A 490 -6.93 13.19 -2.51
CA ASN A 490 -7.01 13.44 -3.95
C ASN A 490 -6.43 12.32 -4.81
N TYR A 491 -5.82 11.28 -4.24
CA TYR A 491 -5.32 10.15 -5.01
C TYR A 491 -6.49 9.27 -5.51
N PHE A 492 -6.78 9.33 -6.82
CA PHE A 492 -7.92 8.62 -7.43
C PHE A 492 -7.51 7.27 -8.04
N PHE A 493 -7.83 6.17 -7.35
CA PHE A 493 -7.57 4.82 -7.85
C PHE A 493 -8.57 4.44 -8.96
N GLN A 494 -8.02 4.10 -10.13
CA GLN A 494 -8.77 3.72 -11.32
C GLN A 494 -9.21 2.25 -11.32
N GLY A 495 -10.16 1.93 -12.19
CA GLY A 495 -10.72 0.58 -12.38
C GLY A 495 -11.78 0.18 -11.35
N GLY A 496 -12.16 -1.09 -11.35
CA GLY A 496 -13.17 -1.62 -10.44
C GLY A 496 -12.63 -1.84 -9.02
N ARG A 497 -13.53 -1.90 -8.04
CA ARG A 497 -13.19 -2.04 -6.60
C ARG A 497 -12.13 -3.11 -6.29
N THR A 498 -12.21 -4.28 -6.93
CA THR A 498 -11.21 -5.35 -6.76
C THR A 498 -9.81 -4.89 -7.16
N GLN A 499 -9.68 -4.23 -8.31
CA GLN A 499 -8.41 -3.71 -8.83
C GLN A 499 -7.89 -2.56 -7.95
N GLN A 500 -8.77 -1.69 -7.47
CA GLN A 500 -8.41 -0.61 -6.54
C GLN A 500 -7.81 -1.17 -5.23
N TYR A 501 -8.41 -2.22 -4.66
CA TYR A 501 -7.83 -2.90 -3.49
C TYR A 501 -6.46 -3.55 -3.78
N HIS A 502 -6.29 -4.15 -4.97
CA HIS A 502 -5.00 -4.71 -5.37
C HIS A 502 -3.91 -3.63 -5.43
N GLN A 503 -4.22 -2.48 -6.03
CA GLN A 503 -3.34 -1.32 -6.11
C GLN A 503 -2.93 -0.86 -4.70
N VAL A 504 -3.89 -0.53 -3.84
CA VAL A 504 -3.62 -0.06 -2.48
C VAL A 504 -2.78 -1.09 -1.72
N GLY A 505 -3.15 -2.38 -1.73
CA GLY A 505 -2.44 -3.41 -0.96
C GLY A 505 -0.99 -3.66 -1.40
N ASN A 506 -0.68 -3.48 -2.69
CA ASN A 506 0.66 -3.67 -3.24
C ASN A 506 1.58 -2.47 -3.05
N ALA A 507 1.03 -1.27 -2.79
CA ALA A 507 1.82 -0.05 -2.67
C ALA A 507 2.73 0.00 -1.44
N VAL A 508 3.71 0.91 -1.50
CA VAL A 508 4.45 1.42 -0.34
C VAL A 508 3.69 2.64 0.21
N PRO A 509 3.56 2.82 1.54
CA PRO A 509 2.93 4.00 2.09
C PRO A 509 3.64 5.29 1.66
N PRO A 510 2.97 6.23 0.96
CA PRO A 510 3.61 7.43 0.43
C PRO A 510 4.30 8.32 1.47
N LEU A 511 3.75 8.44 2.68
CA LEU A 511 4.40 9.23 3.73
C LEU A 511 5.71 8.59 4.22
N LEU A 512 5.78 7.25 4.28
CA LEU A 512 7.02 6.54 4.57
C LEU A 512 8.03 6.73 3.43
N ALA A 513 7.57 6.63 2.19
CA ALA A 513 8.39 6.87 1.01
C ALA A 513 8.96 8.30 0.98
N LYS A 514 8.21 9.31 1.43
CA LYS A 514 8.70 10.70 1.60
C LYS A 514 9.83 10.78 2.63
N GLN A 515 9.74 10.06 3.75
CA GLN A 515 10.81 10.01 4.75
C GLN A 515 12.06 9.30 4.22
N ILE A 516 11.89 8.24 3.41
CA ILE A 516 13.01 7.58 2.71
C ILE A 516 13.65 8.58 1.72
N ALA A 517 12.86 9.34 0.98
CA ALA A 517 13.36 10.36 0.07
C ALA A 517 14.19 11.45 0.79
N GLN A 518 13.80 11.85 2.00
CA GLN A 518 14.59 12.78 2.83
C GLN A 518 15.99 12.23 3.14
N VAL A 519 16.08 10.95 3.48
CA VAL A 519 17.37 10.26 3.69
C VAL A 519 18.19 10.27 2.40
N VAL A 520 17.58 9.90 1.27
CA VAL A 520 18.25 9.88 -0.05
C VAL A 520 18.76 11.27 -0.44
N ALA A 521 17.96 12.32 -0.24
CA ALA A 521 18.35 13.70 -0.54
C ALA A 521 19.59 14.14 0.27
N VAL A 522 19.65 13.78 1.56
CA VAL A 522 20.82 14.09 2.41
C VAL A 522 22.07 13.32 1.99
N ILE A 523 21.94 12.14 1.37
CA ILE A 523 23.09 11.37 0.84
C ILE A 523 23.63 12.01 -0.44
N LEU A 524 22.76 12.61 -1.27
CA LEU A 524 23.13 13.23 -2.56
C LEU A 524 23.56 14.70 -2.44
N ALA A 525 23.30 15.34 -1.29
CA ALA A 525 23.68 16.73 -1.00
C ALA A 525 25.16 16.83 -0.59
#